data_AF-A0A453DZM2-F1
#
_entry.id   AF-A0A453DZM2-F1
#
_cell.length_a   1.000
_cell.length_b   1.000
_cell.length_c   1.000
_cell.angle_alpha   90.00
_cell.angle_beta   90.00
_cell.angle_gamma   90.00
#
_symmetry.space_group_name_H-M   'P 1'
#
loop_
_entity.id
_entity.type
_entity.pdbx_description
1 polymer ?
#
loop_
_entity_poly.entity_id
_entity_poly.type
_entity_poly.pdbx_seq_one_letter_code
_entity_poly.pdbx_strand_id
1 'polypeptide(L)'
;MSPRRYNLFILFSFAEAIQVVTYLFWKNVPQGAATTCYVGLNPQLKGVTGKYFADCNEEKTSKHAKSDVLAKQLWEFSEELIRSAK
;
A
#
# COMPACT_ATOMS: atom_id res chain seq x y z
N MET A 1 32.08 -15.02 26.54
CA MET A 1 30.88 -14.52 25.82
C MET A 1 30.84 -15.22 24.46
N SER A 2 29.77 -15.93 24.08
CA SER A 2 29.80 -16.82 22.90
C SER A 2 29.68 -16.06 21.55
N PRO A 3 30.35 -16.52 20.47
CA PRO A 3 30.36 -15.87 19.15
C PRO A 3 28.96 -15.61 18.56
N ARG A 4 27.97 -16.45 18.88
CA ARG A 4 26.60 -16.30 18.39
C ARG A 4 25.86 -15.07 18.93
N ARG A 5 26.26 -14.53 20.08
CA ARG A 5 25.63 -13.34 20.67
C ARG A 5 26.02 -12.05 19.94
N TYR A 6 27.25 -11.94 19.46
CA TYR A 6 27.74 -10.74 18.74
C TYR A 6 27.04 -10.52 17.40
N ASN A 7 26.78 -11.57 16.62
CA ASN A 7 26.09 -11.45 15.33
C ASN A 7 24.64 -10.98 15.51
N LEU A 8 23.98 -11.38 16.60
CA LEU A 8 22.62 -10.93 16.93
C LEU A 8 22.59 -9.46 17.36
N PHE A 9 23.58 -9.01 18.14
CA PHE A 9 23.72 -7.58 18.51
C PHE A 9 24.02 -6.71 17.29
N ILE A 10 24.90 -7.14 16.38
CA ILE A 10 25.20 -6.41 15.15
C ILE A 10 23.94 -6.31 14.27
N LEU A 11 23.23 -7.42 14.03
CA LEU A 11 21.95 -7.40 13.30
C LEU A 11 20.92 -6.45 13.91
N PHE A 12 20.80 -6.43 15.24
CA PHE A 12 19.88 -5.54 15.94
C PHE A 12 20.26 -4.07 15.76
N SER A 13 21.54 -3.72 15.90
CA SER A 13 22.04 -2.36 15.67
C SER A 13 21.89 -1.91 14.21
N PHE A 14 22.09 -2.80 13.25
CA PHE A 14 21.86 -2.51 11.83
C PHE A 14 20.38 -2.27 11.52
N ALA A 15 19.46 -3.01 12.14
CA ALA A 15 18.02 -2.83 11.95
C ALA A 15 17.54 -1.45 12.44
N GLU A 16 18.02 -1.00 13.60
CA GLU A 16 17.71 0.33 14.16
C GLU A 16 18.24 1.45 13.25
N ALA A 17 19.47 1.31 12.72
CA ALA A 17 20.04 2.27 11.78
C ALA A 17 19.21 2.36 10.48
N ILE A 18 18.72 1.22 9.98
CA ILE A 18 17.84 1.18 8.80
C ILE A 18 16.52 1.92 9.07
N GLN A 19 15.92 1.74 10.24
CA GLN A 19 14.66 2.41 10.60
C GLN A 19 14.80 3.94 10.67
N VAL A 20 15.89 4.44 11.25
CA VAL A 20 16.14 5.89 11.31
C VAL A 20 16.34 6.48 9.93
N VAL A 21 17.09 5.79 9.05
CA VAL A 21 17.33 6.25 7.69
C VAL A 21 16.04 6.23 6.85
N THR A 22 15.22 5.18 6.96
CA THR A 22 13.99 5.06 6.16
C THR A 22 12.90 6.04 6.59
N TYR A 23 12.87 6.45 7.86
CA TYR A 23 11.92 7.46 8.36
C TYR A 23 11.99 8.78 7.58
N LEU A 24 13.17 9.18 7.13
CA LEU A 24 13.36 10.39 6.31
C LEU A 24 12.71 10.32 4.92
N PHE A 25 12.40 9.11 4.44
CA PHE A 25 11.81 8.86 3.12
C PHE A 25 10.31 8.54 3.18
N TRP A 26 9.72 8.43 4.37
CA TRP A 26 8.29 8.16 4.49
C TRP A 26 7.44 9.39 4.22
N LYS A 27 6.28 9.15 3.60
CA LYS A 27 5.29 10.20 3.36
C LYS A 27 4.69 10.66 4.69
N ASN A 28 4.53 11.96 4.85
CA ASN A 28 3.80 12.53 5.98
C ASN A 28 2.28 12.34 5.80
N VAL A 29 1.52 12.44 6.88
CA VAL A 29 0.04 12.33 6.88
C VAL A 29 -0.64 13.13 5.75
N PRO A 30 -0.36 14.44 5.54
CA PRO A 30 -1.00 15.18 4.46
C PRO A 30 -0.61 14.67 3.06
N GLN A 31 0.62 14.21 2.88
CA GLN A 31 1.08 13.64 1.60
C GLN A 31 0.41 12.30 1.31
N GLY A 32 0.18 11.48 2.35
CA GLY A 32 -0.56 10.23 2.22
C GLY A 32 -2.05 10.42 1.90
N ALA A 33 -2.68 11.45 2.49
CA ALA A 33 -4.09 11.76 2.24
C ALA A 33 -4.34 12.50 0.91
N ALA A 34 -3.32 13.15 0.34
CA ALA A 34 -3.45 14.06 -0.80
C ALA A 34 -4.19 13.44 -1.99
N THR A 35 -3.84 12.21 -2.39
CA THR A 35 -4.46 11.56 -3.56
C THR A 35 -5.94 11.27 -3.32
N THR A 36 -6.29 10.78 -2.13
CA THR A 36 -7.69 10.51 -1.76
C THR A 36 -8.52 11.80 -1.73
N CYS A 37 -7.99 12.87 -1.12
CA CYS A 37 -8.65 14.17 -1.11
C CYS A 37 -8.79 14.76 -2.52
N TYR A 38 -7.77 14.62 -3.36
CA TYR A 38 -7.82 15.07 -4.75
C TYR A 38 -8.91 14.35 -5.54
N VAL A 39 -8.96 13.02 -5.48
CA VAL A 39 -9.96 12.23 -6.21
C VAL A 39 -11.38 12.46 -5.68
N GLY A 40 -11.54 12.60 -4.36
CA GLY A 40 -12.85 12.78 -3.73
C GLY A 40 -13.43 14.19 -3.85
N LEU A 41 -12.59 15.23 -3.93
CA LEU A 41 -13.03 16.62 -3.82
C LEU A 41 -12.83 17.47 -5.08
N ASN A 42 -11.95 17.07 -6.01
CA ASN A 42 -11.65 17.89 -7.18
C ASN A 42 -12.87 17.92 -8.15
N PRO A 43 -13.47 19.09 -8.44
CA PRO A 43 -14.58 19.20 -9.38
C PRO A 43 -14.26 18.69 -10.79
N GLN A 44 -12.99 18.72 -11.20
CA GLN A 44 -12.55 18.21 -12.50
C GLN A 44 -12.71 16.69 -12.64
N LEU A 45 -12.79 15.96 -11.53
CA LEU A 45 -12.97 14.52 -11.51
C LEU A 45 -14.43 14.11 -11.33
N LYS A 46 -15.37 15.06 -11.33
CA LYS A 46 -16.79 14.77 -11.20
C LYS A 46 -17.27 13.90 -12.37
N GLY A 47 -17.72 12.68 -12.06
CA GLY A 47 -18.20 11.70 -13.04
C GLY A 47 -17.10 10.83 -13.67
N VAL A 48 -15.83 10.99 -13.29
CA VAL A 48 -14.75 10.13 -13.74
C VAL A 48 -14.77 8.83 -12.93
N THR A 49 -14.84 7.67 -13.61
CA THR A 49 -14.87 6.34 -12.98
C THR A 49 -13.90 5.37 -13.66
N GLY A 50 -13.46 4.33 -12.95
CA GLY A 50 -12.61 3.26 -13.52
C GLY A 50 -11.16 3.65 -13.75
N LYS A 51 -10.72 4.78 -13.19
CA LYS A 51 -9.34 5.27 -13.26
C LYS A 51 -8.58 4.99 -11.96
N TYR A 52 -7.27 4.83 -12.07
CA TYR A 52 -6.38 4.66 -10.93
C TYR A 52 -5.51 5.91 -10.79
N PHE A 53 -5.40 6.42 -9.57
CA PHE A 53 -4.61 7.62 -9.28
C PHE A 53 -3.52 7.32 -8.26
N ALA A 54 -2.32 7.83 -8.51
CA ALA A 54 -1.18 7.82 -7.60
C ALA A 54 -0.54 9.21 -7.60
N ASP A 55 -0.19 9.72 -6.42
CA ASP A 55 0.40 11.05 -6.25
C ASP A 55 -0.40 12.16 -6.98
N CYS A 56 -1.74 12.09 -6.87
CA CYS A 56 -2.70 12.97 -7.53
C CYS A 56 -2.72 12.95 -9.07
N ASN A 57 -2.07 11.96 -9.71
CA ASN A 57 -2.04 11.80 -11.17
C ASN A 57 -2.68 10.48 -11.61
N GLU A 58 -3.26 10.43 -12.80
CA GLU A 58 -3.74 9.17 -13.39
C GLU A 58 -2.54 8.29 -13.74
N GLU A 59 -2.49 7.07 -13.19
CA GLU A 59 -1.32 6.19 -13.28
C GLU A 59 -1.72 4.80 -13.81
N LYS A 60 -0.76 4.09 -14.41
CA LYS A 60 -1.02 2.75 -14.96
C LYS A 60 -1.08 1.70 -13.86
N THR A 61 -2.15 0.93 -13.85
CA THR A 61 -2.29 -0.24 -12.98
C THR A 61 -1.44 -1.42 -13.45
N SER A 62 -1.13 -2.32 -12.52
CA SER A 62 -0.45 -3.59 -12.81
C SER A 62 -1.26 -4.49 -13.75
N LYS A 63 -0.61 -5.47 -14.38
CA LYS A 63 -1.29 -6.42 -15.28
C LYS A 63 -2.40 -7.20 -14.57
N HIS A 64 -2.16 -7.60 -13.32
CA HIS A 64 -3.13 -8.34 -12.52
C HIS A 64 -4.36 -7.51 -12.16
N ALA A 65 -4.17 -6.21 -11.88
CA ALA A 65 -5.27 -5.29 -11.59
C ALA A 65 -6.21 -5.04 -12.80
N LYS A 66 -5.81 -5.47 -14.00
CA LYS A 66 -6.63 -5.39 -15.23
C LYS A 66 -7.28 -6.72 -15.61
N SER A 67 -7.11 -7.76 -14.80
CA SER A 67 -7.66 -9.09 -15.07
C SER A 67 -9.07 -9.22 -14.50
N ASP A 68 -10.07 -9.21 -15.38
CA ASP A 68 -11.48 -9.42 -14.99
C ASP A 68 -11.70 -10.80 -14.36
N VAL A 69 -10.95 -11.82 -14.81
CA VAL A 69 -11.00 -13.17 -14.26
C VAL A 69 -10.57 -13.17 -12.79
N LEU A 70 -9.45 -12.50 -12.50
CA LEU A 70 -8.93 -12.41 -11.14
C LEU A 70 -9.86 -11.57 -10.24
N ALA A 71 -10.41 -10.48 -10.78
CA ALA A 71 -11.36 -9.64 -10.06
C ALA A 71 -12.62 -10.43 -9.65
N LYS A 72 -13.16 -11.25 -10.55
CA LYS A 72 -14.32 -12.11 -10.26
C LYS A 72 -13.99 -13.17 -9.19
N GLN A 73 -12.86 -13.87 -9.35
CA GLN A 73 -12.42 -14.87 -8.37
C GLN A 73 -12.23 -14.27 -6.97
N LEU A 74 -11.62 -13.08 -6.90
CA LEU A 74 -11.40 -12.38 -5.64
C LEU A 74 -12.72 -11.97 -4.97
N TRP A 75 -13.71 -11.54 -5.76
CA TRP A 75 -15.03 -11.18 -5.26
C TRP A 75 -15.74 -12.39 -4.65
N GLU A 76 -15.85 -13.49 -5.39
CA GLU A 76 -16.49 -14.74 -4.95
C GLU A 76 -15.83 -15.28 -3.67
N PHE A 77 -14.50 -15.29 -3.62
CA PHE A 77 -13.75 -15.71 -2.43
C PHE A 77 -14.03 -14.80 -1.22
N SER A 78 -14.11 -13.48 -1.43
CA SER A 78 -14.38 -12.53 -0.34
C SER A 78 -15.79 -12.69 0.23
N GLU A 79 -16.79 -12.96 -0.62
CA GLU A 79 -18.16 -13.24 -0.18
C GLU A 79 -18.25 -14.53 0.63
N GLU A 80 -17.54 -15.59 0.22
CA GLU A 80 -17.45 -16.85 0.96
C GLU A 80 -16.78 -16.68 2.33
N LEU A 81 -15.69 -15.90 2.39
CA LEU A 81 -15.02 -15.57 3.64
C LEU A 81 -15.94 -14.86 4.63
N ILE A 82 -16.70 -13.85 4.18
CA ILE A 82 -17.63 -13.12 5.03
C ILE A 82 -18.76 -14.03 5.53
N ARG A 83 -19.24 -14.96 4.68
CA ARG A 83 -20.30 -15.90 5.04
C ARG A 83 -19.85 -16.96 6.05
N SER A 84 -18.61 -17.43 5.93
CA SER A 84 -18.04 -18.47 6.80
C SER A 84 -17.53 -17.94 8.15
N ALA A 85 -17.27 -16.63 8.27
CA ALA A 85 -16.89 -15.98 9.51
C ALA A 85 -18.06 -15.77 10.50
N LYS A 86 -19.23 -16.34 10.23
CA LYS A 86 -20.47 -16.20 10.99
C LYS A 86 -20.85 -17.53 11.62
#